data_AF-A0A2R7K989-F1
#
_entry.id   AF-A0A2R7K989-F1
#
_cell.length_a   1.000
_cell.length_b   1.000
_cell.length_c   1.000
_cell.angle_alpha   90.00
_cell.angle_beta   90.00
_cell.angle_gamma   90.00
#
_symmetry.space_group_name_H-M   'P 1'
#
loop_
_entity.id
_entity.type
_entity.pdbx_description
1 polymer ?
#
loop_
_entity_poly.entity_id
_entity_poly.type
_entity_poly.pdbx_seq_one_letter_code
_entity_poly.pdbx_strand_id
1 'polypeptide(L)'
;MKNSIMMLSAALMLGGVAHAQKVAFEEYNLDNGMHVILHNDPSAPVVITSVMYHVGSKDERPDRTGFAHFFEHLLFEGTQNIKRGEWMKIVTANGGVNNANTSDDRTYYYEVFPSNSLELGLWMESERLMHPIINKIGVETQNEVVKEEKRMRYDNQPYGNILPEVKKNMFKNHPYRWTTIGSMKDLDAATLEE
;
A
#
# COMPACT_ATOMS: atom_id res chain seq x y z
N MET A 1 17.57 34.51 -40.13
CA MET A 1 16.90 34.59 -38.81
C MET A 1 16.05 33.36 -38.50
N LYS A 2 15.09 32.96 -39.35
CA LYS A 2 14.26 31.75 -39.12
C LYS A 2 15.06 30.45 -38.97
N ASN A 3 16.09 30.24 -39.79
CA ASN A 3 16.89 29.00 -39.76
C ASN A 3 17.79 28.89 -38.52
N SER A 4 18.25 30.03 -37.98
CA SER A 4 19.05 30.07 -36.74
C SER A 4 18.21 29.82 -35.50
N ILE A 5 16.94 30.25 -35.50
CA ILE A 5 15.99 29.98 -34.40
C ILE A 5 15.59 28.49 -34.39
N MET A 6 15.36 27.88 -35.56
CA MET A 6 15.06 26.45 -35.67
C MET A 6 16.23 25.55 -35.21
N MET A 7 17.49 25.91 -35.51
CA MET A 7 18.65 25.16 -35.00
C MET A 7 18.83 25.29 -33.48
N LEU A 8 18.53 26.47 -32.91
CA LEU A 8 18.61 26.68 -31.46
C LEU A 8 17.53 25.87 -30.72
N SER A 9 16.31 25.78 -31.29
CA SER A 9 15.24 24.95 -30.75
C SER A 9 15.55 23.44 -30.84
N ALA A 10 16.19 22.98 -31.92
CA ALA A 10 16.61 21.58 -32.04
C ALA A 10 17.74 21.21 -31.07
N ALA A 11 18.70 22.13 -30.82
CA ALA A 11 19.77 21.94 -29.85
C ALA A 11 19.25 21.88 -28.40
N LEU A 12 18.23 22.68 -28.06
CA LEU A 12 17.58 22.63 -26.75
C LEU A 12 16.77 21.34 -26.51
N MET A 13 16.28 20.68 -27.56
CA MET A 13 15.56 19.40 -27.43
C MET A 13 16.49 18.18 -27.29
N LEU A 14 17.79 18.31 -27.62
CA LEU A 14 18.77 17.22 -27.54
C LEU A 14 19.52 17.16 -26.21
N GLY A 15 19.47 18.21 -25.38
CA GLY A 15 20.22 18.31 -24.13
C GLY A 15 19.59 17.61 -22.92
N GLY A 16 18.39 17.08 -23.05
CA GLY A 16 17.64 16.42 -21.98
C GLY A 16 17.77 14.90 -22.03
N VAL A 17 18.98 14.35 -22.08
CA VAL A 17 19.13 12.93 -21.73
C VAL A 17 18.87 12.86 -20.23
N ALA A 18 17.64 12.51 -19.86
CA ALA A 18 17.30 12.22 -18.48
C ALA A 18 18.30 11.15 -17.99
N HIS A 19 19.26 11.55 -17.17
CA HIS A 19 20.05 10.61 -16.40
C HIS A 19 19.11 9.95 -15.41
N ALA A 20 18.50 8.84 -15.82
CA ALA A 20 17.85 7.94 -14.89
C ALA A 20 18.92 7.49 -13.89
N GLN A 21 18.69 7.76 -12.60
CA GLN A 21 19.56 7.28 -11.56
C GLN A 21 19.62 5.76 -11.65
N LYS A 22 20.81 5.22 -11.91
CA LYS A 22 21.03 3.78 -11.90
C LYS A 22 21.13 3.33 -10.44
N VAL A 23 20.03 2.85 -9.89
CA VAL A 23 19.98 2.27 -8.55
C VAL A 23 20.57 0.86 -8.63
N ALA A 24 21.69 0.62 -7.92
CA ALA A 24 22.25 -0.71 -7.79
C ALA A 24 21.49 -1.46 -6.69
N PHE A 25 20.99 -2.66 -7.00
CA PHE A 25 20.30 -3.52 -6.05
C PHE A 25 20.69 -4.98 -6.29
N GLU A 26 20.52 -5.80 -5.26
CA GLU A 26 20.62 -7.25 -5.31
C GLU A 26 19.22 -7.84 -5.31
N GLU A 27 19.03 -8.92 -6.06
CA GLU A 27 17.75 -9.58 -6.24
C GLU A 27 17.94 -11.09 -6.13
N TYR A 28 17.15 -11.73 -5.27
CA TYR A 28 17.22 -13.18 -5.06
C TYR A 28 15.90 -13.72 -4.52
N ASN A 29 15.73 -15.03 -4.59
CA ASN A 29 14.58 -15.74 -4.03
C ASN A 29 15.01 -16.55 -2.81
N LEU A 30 14.20 -16.53 -1.76
CA LEU A 30 14.33 -17.44 -0.63
C LEU A 30 13.76 -18.82 -0.98
N ASP A 31 14.12 -19.85 -0.19
CA ASP A 31 13.67 -21.24 -0.41
C ASP A 31 12.14 -21.40 -0.40
N ASN A 32 11.42 -20.52 0.31
CA ASN A 32 9.95 -20.49 0.35
C ASN A 32 9.31 -19.76 -0.85
N GLY A 33 10.11 -19.29 -1.82
CA GLY A 33 9.64 -18.57 -3.00
C GLY A 33 9.45 -17.07 -2.80
N MET A 34 9.73 -16.52 -1.62
CA MET A 34 9.68 -15.08 -1.40
C MET A 34 10.78 -14.38 -2.21
N HIS A 35 10.36 -13.39 -2.99
CA HIS A 35 11.24 -12.57 -3.80
C HIS A 35 11.78 -11.39 -2.99
N VAL A 36 13.10 -11.23 -2.95
CA VAL A 36 13.78 -10.20 -2.16
C VAL A 36 14.55 -9.27 -3.07
N ILE A 37 14.33 -7.97 -2.89
CA ILE A 37 15.10 -6.89 -3.51
C ILE A 37 15.80 -6.13 -2.39
N LEU A 38 17.13 -6.12 -2.41
CA LEU A 38 17.97 -5.43 -1.43
C LEU A 38 18.71 -4.27 -2.09
N HIS A 39 18.46 -3.05 -1.61
CA HIS A 39 19.22 -1.88 -2.01
C HIS A 39 19.99 -1.35 -0.80
N ASN A 40 21.33 -1.35 -0.88
CA ASN A 40 22.19 -0.80 0.16
C ASN A 40 22.72 0.57 -0.26
N ASP A 41 22.25 1.62 0.42
CA ASP A 41 22.78 2.97 0.32
C ASP A 41 23.24 3.46 1.71
N PRO A 42 24.55 3.54 1.97
CA PRO A 42 25.08 3.98 3.25
C PRO A 42 25.06 5.51 3.43
N SER A 43 24.45 6.27 2.51
CA SER A 43 24.42 7.74 2.56
C SER A 43 23.64 8.30 3.76
N ALA A 44 22.69 7.54 4.30
CA ALA A 44 21.89 7.90 5.46
C ALA A 44 21.74 6.71 6.44
N PRO A 45 21.74 6.95 7.77
CA PRO A 45 21.60 5.90 8.77
C PRO A 45 20.13 5.48 8.95
N VAL A 46 19.42 5.21 7.86
CA VAL A 46 18.00 4.87 7.81
C VAL A 46 17.83 3.56 7.04
N VAL A 47 16.85 2.76 7.44
CA VAL A 47 16.46 1.53 6.76
C VAL A 47 14.97 1.54 6.50
N ILE A 48 14.57 1.04 5.33
CA ILE A 48 13.17 0.80 4.97
C ILE A 48 13.01 -0.70 4.85
N THR A 49 12.14 -1.27 5.68
CA THR A 49 11.68 -2.65 5.51
C THR A 49 10.27 -2.59 4.93
N SER A 50 9.97 -3.42 3.95
CA SER A 50 8.66 -3.36 3.29
C SER A 50 8.28 -4.68 2.67
N VAL A 51 6.99 -4.98 2.66
CA VAL A 51 6.42 -6.14 1.97
C VAL A 51 5.37 -5.67 0.97
N MET A 52 5.50 -6.12 -0.27
CA MET A 52 4.54 -5.91 -1.34
C MET A 52 3.80 -7.21 -1.63
N TYR A 53 2.50 -7.23 -1.36
CA TYR A 53 1.63 -8.33 -1.71
C TYR A 53 1.05 -8.08 -3.10
N HIS A 54 1.17 -9.08 -3.98
CA HIS A 54 0.55 -9.04 -5.31
C HIS A 54 -0.94 -9.41 -5.22
N VAL A 55 -1.67 -8.63 -4.42
CA VAL A 55 -3.12 -8.70 -4.23
C VAL A 55 -3.65 -7.28 -4.08
N GLY A 56 -4.75 -6.96 -4.74
CA GLY A 56 -5.41 -5.66 -4.63
C GLY A 56 -6.91 -5.75 -4.87
N SER A 57 -7.55 -4.61 -5.11
CA SER A 57 -9.01 -4.55 -5.29
C SER A 57 -9.51 -5.41 -6.46
N LYS A 58 -8.65 -5.67 -7.47
CA LYS A 58 -9.03 -6.47 -8.64
C LYS A 58 -9.23 -7.96 -8.31
N ASP A 59 -8.62 -8.42 -7.22
CA ASP A 59 -8.61 -9.83 -6.82
C ASP A 59 -9.82 -10.15 -5.92
N GLU A 60 -10.62 -9.14 -5.61
CA GLU A 60 -11.82 -9.24 -4.79
C GLU A 60 -12.99 -9.89 -5.53
N ARG A 61 -13.92 -10.43 -4.76
CA ARG A 61 -15.19 -10.87 -5.31
C ARG A 61 -16.08 -9.65 -5.59
N PRO A 62 -16.89 -9.67 -6.67
CA PRO A 62 -17.79 -8.56 -6.99
C PRO A 62 -18.86 -8.25 -5.93
N ASP A 63 -19.13 -9.19 -5.02
CA ASP A 63 -20.05 -9.06 -3.90
C ASP A 63 -19.35 -8.83 -2.54
N ARG A 64 -18.03 -8.64 -2.54
CA ARG A 64 -17.17 -8.36 -1.38
C ARG A 64 -16.07 -7.37 -1.76
N THR A 65 -16.47 -6.18 -2.18
CA THR A 65 -15.52 -5.13 -2.58
C THR A 65 -14.95 -4.38 -1.37
N GLY A 66 -13.70 -3.93 -1.47
CA GLY A 66 -12.99 -3.18 -0.42
C GLY A 66 -12.24 -4.05 0.58
N PHE A 67 -12.25 -5.37 0.42
CA PHE A 67 -11.60 -6.30 1.34
C PHE A 67 -10.08 -6.19 1.32
N ALA A 68 -9.43 -5.97 0.18
CA ALA A 68 -7.97 -5.79 0.15
C ALA A 68 -7.54 -4.58 1.00
N HIS A 69 -8.32 -3.49 0.93
CA HIS A 69 -8.12 -2.32 1.78
C HIS A 69 -8.52 -2.58 3.24
N PHE A 70 -9.58 -3.36 3.47
CA PHE A 70 -10.00 -3.70 4.83
C PHE A 70 -8.96 -4.55 5.57
N PHE A 71 -8.35 -5.52 4.89
CA PHE A 71 -7.23 -6.30 5.42
C PHE A 71 -6.01 -5.41 5.71
N GLU A 72 -5.75 -4.39 4.89
CA GLU A 72 -4.73 -3.38 5.19
C GLU A 72 -4.88 -2.77 6.58
N HIS A 73 -6.11 -2.42 6.95
CA HIS A 73 -6.41 -1.91 8.28
C HIS A 73 -6.29 -2.99 9.37
N LEU A 74 -6.85 -4.18 9.12
CA LEU A 74 -6.87 -5.27 10.10
C LEU A 74 -5.48 -5.76 10.46
N LEU A 75 -4.54 -5.75 9.51
CA LEU A 75 -3.18 -6.21 9.74
C LEU A 75 -2.35 -5.29 10.65
N PHE A 76 -2.87 -4.12 11.04
CA PHE A 76 -2.30 -3.28 12.10
C PHE A 76 -2.92 -3.50 13.49
N GLU A 77 -4.03 -4.26 13.58
CA GLU A 77 -4.75 -4.46 14.85
C GLU A 77 -4.03 -5.39 15.82
N GLY A 78 -2.97 -6.08 15.40
CA GLY A 78 -2.12 -6.89 16.26
C GLY A 78 -1.84 -8.28 15.72
N THR A 79 -0.89 -8.94 16.36
CA THR A 79 -0.39 -10.28 16.03
C THR A 79 -0.31 -11.11 17.30
N GLN A 80 0.14 -12.36 17.19
CA GLN A 80 0.38 -13.22 18.35
C GLN A 80 1.36 -12.60 19.34
N ASN A 81 2.40 -11.90 18.87
CA ASN A 81 3.43 -11.31 19.73
C ASN A 81 3.32 -9.77 19.86
N ILE A 82 2.51 -9.10 19.03
CA ILE A 82 2.27 -7.66 19.08
C ILE A 82 0.82 -7.41 19.48
N LYS A 83 0.59 -6.90 20.69
CA LYS A 83 -0.77 -6.66 21.19
C LYS A 83 -1.48 -5.55 20.39
N ARG A 84 -2.81 -5.59 20.44
CA ARG A 84 -3.65 -4.56 19.82
C ARG A 84 -3.31 -3.16 20.30
N GLY A 85 -3.12 -2.25 19.34
CA GLY A 85 -2.72 -0.86 19.59
C GLY A 85 -1.24 -0.67 19.97
N GLU A 86 -0.44 -1.74 19.99
CA GLU A 86 1.01 -1.63 20.28
C GLU A 86 1.86 -1.47 19.02
N TRP A 87 1.37 -1.84 17.83
CA TRP A 87 2.15 -1.73 16.58
C TRP A 87 2.74 -0.33 16.39
N MET A 88 1.89 0.70 16.37
CA MET A 88 2.31 2.09 16.21
C MET A 88 3.18 2.59 17.38
N LYS A 89 2.98 2.06 18.59
CA LYS A 89 3.80 2.41 19.75
C LYS A 89 5.21 1.86 19.63
N ILE A 90 5.36 0.62 19.16
CA ILE A 90 6.67 0.01 18.88
C ILE A 90 7.40 0.84 17.82
N VAL A 91 6.72 1.17 16.72
CA VAL A 91 7.30 1.99 15.63
C VAL A 91 7.81 3.32 16.18
N THR A 92 6.94 4.09 16.84
CA THR A 92 7.28 5.44 17.35
C THR A 92 8.31 5.41 18.47
N ALA A 93 8.27 4.44 19.38
CA ALA A 93 9.25 4.29 20.47
C ALA A 93 10.67 3.99 19.96
N ASN A 94 10.79 3.42 18.76
CA ASN A 94 12.06 3.15 18.10
C ASN A 94 12.45 4.22 17.06
N GLY A 95 11.79 5.39 17.09
CA GLY A 95 12.09 6.52 16.21
C GLY A 95 11.68 6.29 14.75
N GLY A 96 10.81 5.30 14.50
CA GLY A 96 10.34 4.97 13.17
C GLY A 96 9.05 5.66 12.78
N VAL A 97 8.71 5.51 11.50
CA VAL A 97 7.40 5.82 10.94
C VAL A 97 6.99 4.66 10.02
N ASN A 98 5.71 4.36 9.94
CA ASN A 98 5.20 3.30 9.09
C ASN A 98 3.95 3.77 8.34
N ASN A 99 3.64 3.09 7.25
CA ASN A 99 2.38 3.28 6.55
C ASN A 99 2.07 2.05 5.69
N ALA A 100 0.88 2.06 5.10
CA ALA A 100 0.49 1.13 4.06
C ALA A 100 -0.31 1.85 2.97
N ASN A 101 -0.52 1.16 1.86
CA ASN A 101 -1.56 1.53 0.90
C ASN A 101 -1.91 0.34 0.00
N THR A 102 -3.16 0.32 -0.42
CA THR A 102 -3.71 -0.65 -1.36
C THR A 102 -4.07 0.04 -2.68
N SER A 103 -3.89 -0.69 -3.77
CA SER A 103 -4.26 -0.27 -5.12
C SER A 103 -5.16 -1.34 -5.77
N ASP A 104 -5.39 -1.21 -7.07
CA ASP A 104 -6.10 -2.27 -7.80
C ASP A 104 -5.27 -3.55 -7.91
N ASP A 105 -3.93 -3.45 -7.91
CA ASP A 105 -3.03 -4.59 -8.21
C ASP A 105 -2.21 -5.08 -7.02
N ARG A 106 -1.99 -4.24 -6.01
CA ARG A 106 -1.07 -4.56 -4.90
C ARG A 106 -1.42 -3.84 -3.60
N THR A 107 -1.12 -4.50 -2.50
CA THR A 107 -1.07 -3.92 -1.14
C THR A 107 0.38 -3.84 -0.70
N TYR A 108 0.78 -2.68 -0.22
CA TYR A 108 2.16 -2.40 0.17
C TYR A 108 2.17 -1.87 1.59
N TYR A 109 3.05 -2.43 2.39
CA TYR A 109 3.30 -1.96 3.74
C TYR A 109 4.78 -1.71 3.92
N TYR A 110 5.12 -0.71 4.74
CA TYR A 110 6.50 -0.38 5.02
C TYR A 110 6.70 0.31 6.35
N GLU A 111 7.90 0.13 6.87
CA GLU A 111 8.38 0.65 8.12
C GLU A 111 9.75 1.29 7.86
N VAL A 112 9.86 2.57 8.19
CA VAL A 112 11.10 3.34 8.10
C VAL A 112 11.65 3.47 9.51
N PHE A 113 12.89 3.03 9.71
CA PHE A 113 13.56 3.07 11.00
C PHE A 113 14.98 3.63 10.89
N PRO A 114 15.59 4.06 12.00
CA PRO A 114 17.03 4.14 12.11
C PRO A 114 17.68 2.79 11.75
N SER A 115 18.81 2.83 11.04
CA SER A 115 19.49 1.64 10.48
C SER A 115 19.82 0.54 11.51
N ASN A 116 20.00 0.90 12.79
CA ASN A 116 20.24 -0.06 13.88
C ASN A 116 19.00 -0.87 14.31
N SER A 117 17.83 -0.59 13.73
CA SER A 117 16.56 -1.28 14.01
C SER A 117 16.08 -2.15 12.84
N LEU A 118 16.96 -2.53 11.91
CA LEU A 118 16.62 -3.42 10.79
C LEU A 118 16.01 -4.75 11.27
N GLU A 119 16.57 -5.37 12.31
CA GLU A 119 16.06 -6.61 12.88
C GLU A 119 14.62 -6.46 13.39
N LEU A 120 14.31 -5.33 14.04
CA LEU A 120 12.96 -5.01 14.49
C LEU A 120 11.99 -4.89 13.31
N GLY A 121 12.38 -4.15 12.26
CA GLY A 121 11.56 -3.99 11.05
C GLY A 121 11.23 -5.33 10.40
N LEU A 122 12.25 -6.18 10.19
CA LEU A 122 12.06 -7.52 9.63
C LEU A 122 11.18 -8.42 10.52
N TRP A 123 11.36 -8.37 11.84
CA TRP A 123 10.55 -9.15 12.78
C TRP A 123 9.07 -8.72 12.74
N MET A 124 8.80 -7.41 12.76
CA MET A 124 7.44 -6.87 12.66
C MET A 124 6.75 -7.32 11.36
N GLU A 125 7.45 -7.25 10.23
CA GLU A 125 6.93 -7.75 8.95
C GLU A 125 6.61 -9.24 8.98
N SER A 126 7.47 -10.04 9.60
CA SER A 126 7.23 -11.47 9.74
C SER A 126 5.99 -11.75 10.59
N GLU A 127 5.77 -10.97 11.66
CA GLU A 127 4.60 -11.11 12.54
C GLU A 127 3.30 -10.79 11.80
N ARG A 128 3.29 -9.71 11.00
CA ARG A 128 2.13 -9.33 10.19
C ARG A 128 1.80 -10.37 9.13
N LEU A 129 2.83 -10.96 8.51
CA LEU A 129 2.66 -11.97 7.47
C LEU A 129 2.14 -13.30 8.03
N MET A 130 2.68 -13.77 9.16
CA MET A 130 2.48 -15.14 9.61
C MET A 130 1.52 -15.28 10.79
N HIS A 131 1.40 -14.25 11.63
CA HIS A 131 0.72 -14.36 12.93
C HIS A 131 -0.33 -13.26 13.20
N PRO A 132 -1.07 -12.72 12.21
CA PRO A 132 -2.08 -11.70 12.49
C PRO A 132 -3.21 -12.28 13.34
N ILE A 133 -3.72 -11.47 14.28
CA ILE A 133 -4.92 -11.82 15.06
C ILE A 133 -6.10 -11.04 14.50
N ILE A 134 -6.95 -11.73 13.75
CA ILE A 134 -8.24 -11.21 13.30
C ILE A 134 -9.31 -11.73 14.26
N ASN A 135 -9.97 -10.81 14.96
CA ASN A 135 -11.05 -11.12 15.88
C ASN A 135 -12.23 -10.18 15.68
N LYS A 136 -13.38 -10.56 16.24
CA LYS A 136 -14.63 -9.79 16.11
C LYS A 136 -14.47 -8.31 16.46
N ILE A 137 -13.74 -7.99 17.53
CA ILE A 137 -13.58 -6.60 17.96
C ILE A 137 -12.76 -5.80 16.94
N GLY A 138 -11.68 -6.39 16.39
CA GLY A 138 -10.88 -5.78 15.33
C GLY A 138 -11.69 -5.53 14.07
N VAL A 139 -12.45 -6.54 13.62
CA VAL A 139 -13.35 -6.45 12.46
C VAL A 139 -14.38 -5.34 12.63
N GLU A 140 -15.15 -5.36 13.74
CA GLU A 140 -16.18 -4.34 13.99
C GLU A 140 -15.60 -2.93 14.08
N THR A 141 -14.42 -2.77 14.70
CA THR A 141 -13.79 -1.45 14.84
C THR A 141 -13.31 -0.93 13.49
N GLN A 142 -12.53 -1.74 12.77
CA GLN A 142 -11.91 -1.31 11.52
C GLN A 142 -12.94 -1.16 10.40
N ASN A 143 -14.05 -1.90 10.44
CA ASN A 143 -15.15 -1.73 9.50
C ASN A 143 -15.73 -0.31 9.56
N GLU A 144 -16.03 0.18 10.76
CA GLU A 144 -16.54 1.54 10.94
C GLU A 144 -15.50 2.59 10.56
N VAL A 145 -14.20 2.36 10.85
CA VAL A 145 -13.12 3.26 10.45
C VAL A 145 -13.03 3.38 8.92
N VAL A 146 -13.05 2.26 8.19
CA VAL A 146 -13.01 2.27 6.71
C VAL A 146 -14.25 2.94 6.12
N LYS A 147 -15.42 2.75 6.73
CA LYS A 147 -16.66 3.43 6.32
C LYS A 147 -16.55 4.94 6.52
N GLU A 148 -16.01 5.41 7.64
CA GLU A 148 -15.75 6.84 7.85
C GLU A 148 -14.70 7.39 6.88
N GLU A 149 -13.66 6.63 6.58
CA GLU A 149 -12.70 7.02 5.53
C GLU A 149 -13.40 7.18 4.18
N LYS A 150 -14.24 6.23 3.78
CA LYS A 150 -15.01 6.33 2.53
C LYS A 150 -15.86 7.59 2.50
N ARG A 151 -16.57 7.89 3.61
CA ARG A 151 -17.36 9.13 3.73
C ARG A 151 -16.49 10.36 3.56
N MET A 152 -15.34 10.40 4.24
CA MET A 152 -14.42 11.54 4.20
C MET A 152 -13.70 11.72 2.85
N ARG A 153 -13.36 10.63 2.15
CA ARG A 153 -12.56 10.64 0.92
C ARG A 153 -13.40 10.69 -0.36
N TYR A 154 -14.63 10.17 -0.32
CA TYR A 154 -15.49 10.03 -1.50
C TYR A 154 -16.83 10.71 -1.29
N ASP A 155 -17.65 10.22 -0.34
CA ASP A 155 -19.08 10.54 -0.32
C ASP A 155 -19.34 12.01 0.04
N ASN A 156 -18.53 12.59 0.93
CA ASN A 156 -18.63 13.99 1.36
C ASN A 156 -17.64 14.93 0.65
N GLN A 157 -16.95 14.46 -0.38
CA GLN A 157 -16.03 15.29 -1.17
C GLN A 157 -16.71 15.79 -2.45
N PRO A 158 -16.61 17.09 -2.78
CA PRO A 158 -16.96 17.56 -4.12
C PRO A 158 -16.20 16.74 -5.16
N TYR A 159 -16.94 16.18 -6.13
CA TYR A 159 -16.39 15.32 -7.18
C TYR A 159 -15.71 14.01 -6.71
N GLY A 160 -15.85 13.60 -5.45
CA GLY A 160 -15.25 12.36 -4.94
C GLY A 160 -15.71 11.10 -5.69
N ASN A 161 -16.93 11.14 -6.26
CA ASN A 161 -17.51 10.04 -7.01
C ASN A 161 -17.10 9.97 -8.50
N ILE A 162 -16.27 10.89 -9.02
CA ILE A 162 -15.85 10.84 -10.43
C ILE A 162 -15.12 9.53 -10.74
N LEU A 163 -14.12 9.15 -9.94
CA LEU A 163 -13.34 7.93 -10.18
C LEU A 163 -14.20 6.64 -10.07
N PRO A 164 -15.02 6.46 -9.02
CA PRO A 164 -15.99 5.35 -8.98
C PRO A 164 -16.86 5.24 -10.23
N GLU A 165 -17.47 6.35 -10.67
CA GLU A 165 -18.36 6.33 -11.83
C GLU A 165 -17.62 6.09 -13.15
N VAL A 166 -16.42 6.67 -13.33
CA VAL A 166 -15.58 6.40 -14.49
C VAL A 166 -15.20 4.92 -14.56
N LYS A 167 -14.69 4.34 -13.47
CA LYS A 167 -14.31 2.91 -13.41
C LYS A 167 -15.49 2.00 -13.74
N LYS A 168 -16.63 2.22 -13.10
CA LYS A 168 -17.87 1.45 -13.30
C LYS A 168 -18.38 1.51 -14.74
N ASN A 169 -18.22 2.64 -15.42
CA ASN A 169 -18.69 2.82 -16.79
C ASN A 169 -17.67 2.35 -17.84
N MET A 170 -16.38 2.49 -17.56
CA MET A 170 -15.28 2.07 -18.44
C MET A 170 -15.11 0.55 -18.46
N PHE A 171 -15.20 -0.11 -17.29
CA PHE A 171 -15.03 -1.54 -17.16
C PHE A 171 -16.37 -2.24 -16.94
N LYS A 172 -16.83 -3.02 -17.94
CA LYS A 172 -18.11 -3.75 -17.85
C LYS A 172 -18.00 -5.04 -17.06
N ASN A 173 -16.97 -5.84 -17.35
CA ASN A 173 -16.74 -7.14 -16.74
C ASN A 173 -15.47 -7.20 -15.89
N HIS A 174 -14.47 -6.37 -16.20
CA HIS A 174 -13.18 -6.41 -15.53
C HIS A 174 -13.28 -5.92 -14.07
N PRO A 175 -12.60 -6.56 -13.10
CA PRO A 175 -12.65 -6.19 -11.67
C PRO A 175 -12.28 -4.74 -11.34
N TYR A 176 -11.50 -4.08 -12.20
CA TYR A 176 -11.21 -2.64 -12.09
C TYR A 176 -12.45 -1.71 -12.15
N ARG A 177 -13.66 -2.28 -12.29
CA ARG A 177 -14.93 -1.55 -12.30
C ARG A 177 -15.37 -1.03 -10.92
N TRP A 178 -14.71 -1.42 -9.83
CA TRP A 178 -14.89 -0.83 -8.50
C TRP A 178 -13.59 -0.18 -8.00
N THR A 179 -13.72 0.68 -7.00
CA THR A 179 -12.59 1.33 -6.33
C THR A 179 -12.11 0.51 -5.16
N THR A 180 -10.84 0.65 -4.82
CA THR A 180 -10.17 -0.02 -3.70
C THR A 180 -10.85 0.15 -2.34
N ILE A 181 -11.53 1.28 -2.08
CA ILE A 181 -12.27 1.51 -0.83
C ILE A 181 -13.55 0.65 -0.70
N GLY A 182 -13.99 0.01 -1.80
CA GLY A 182 -15.20 -0.81 -1.84
C GLY A 182 -16.53 -0.05 -1.75
N SER A 183 -17.61 -0.82 -1.61
CA SER A 183 -18.98 -0.33 -1.44
C SER A 183 -19.41 -0.41 0.02
N MET A 184 -20.24 0.55 0.47
CA MET A 184 -20.78 0.54 1.84
C MET A 184 -21.53 -0.77 2.14
N LYS A 185 -22.30 -1.27 1.16
CA LYS A 185 -23.07 -2.49 1.31
C LYS A 185 -22.18 -3.71 1.56
N ASP A 186 -21.07 -3.83 0.85
CA ASP A 186 -20.19 -4.99 0.98
C ASP A 186 -19.38 -4.92 2.29
N LEU A 187 -18.98 -3.71 2.69
CA LEU A 187 -18.36 -3.48 4.00
C LEU A 187 -19.35 -3.82 5.14
N ASP A 188 -20.59 -3.34 5.07
CA ASP A 188 -21.63 -3.65 6.07
C ASP A 188 -21.95 -5.15 6.17
N ALA A 189 -21.69 -5.91 5.11
CA ALA A 189 -21.94 -7.35 5.05
C ALA A 189 -20.75 -8.20 5.50
N ALA A 190 -19.60 -7.61 5.83
CA ALA A 190 -18.40 -8.33 6.22
C ALA A 190 -18.59 -9.13 7.51
N THR A 191 -18.15 -10.38 7.52
CA THR A 191 -18.17 -11.25 8.71
C THR A 191 -16.76 -11.68 9.12
N LEU A 192 -16.63 -12.30 10.30
CA LEU A 192 -15.33 -12.73 10.82
C LEU A 192 -14.75 -13.93 10.05
N GLU A 193 -15.61 -14.72 9.42
CA GLU A 193 -15.26 -15.96 8.72
C GLU A 193 -14.69 -15.74 7.30
N GLU A 194 -14.75 -14.51 6.78
CA GLU A 194 -14.28 -14.11 5.45
C GLU A 194 -12.82 -13.63 5.46
#